data_AF-A0A4Q0Z8L1-F1
#
_entry.id   AF-A0A4Q0Z8L1-F1
#
_cell.length_a   1.000
_cell.length_b   1.000
_cell.length_c   1.000
_cell.angle_alpha   90.00
_cell.angle_beta   90.00
_cell.angle_gamma   90.00
#
_symmetry.space_group_name_H-M   'P 1'
#
loop_
_entity.id
_entity.type
_entity.pdbx_description
1 polymer ?
#
loop_
_entity_poly.entity_id
_entity_poly.type
_entity_poly.pdbx_seq_one_letter_code
_entity_poly.pdbx_strand_id
1 'polypeptide(L)'
;MVNTKAFSLLELIFAIVIIGIISTVAVPKLLNTKDNAEAAIVQKDISTIVSSVRAYYMVNDKLDNFEDALTLNPNTWEIDGTTATYEDDDTSCVSVNIENKKLNVILNDENSGSVCEKIIASGLSSSIYDL
;
A
#
# COMPACT_ATOMS: atom_id res chain seq x y z
N MET A 1 -36.30 42.81 6.24
CA MET A 1 -35.84 42.62 7.63
C MET A 1 -35.01 41.35 7.66
N VAL A 2 -33.70 41.48 7.92
CA VAL A 2 -32.81 40.31 8.01
C VAL A 2 -32.93 39.74 9.43
N ASN A 3 -33.42 38.52 9.54
CA ASN A 3 -33.44 37.74 10.77
C ASN A 3 -32.07 37.07 10.93
N THR A 4 -31.10 37.76 11.50
CA THR A 4 -29.80 37.18 11.84
C THR A 4 -29.96 36.33 13.09
N LYS A 5 -30.07 35.01 12.92
CA LYS A 5 -29.92 34.06 14.04
C LYS A 5 -28.48 34.16 14.54
N ALA A 6 -28.29 34.75 15.71
CA ALA A 6 -27.02 34.72 16.41
C ALA A 6 -26.81 33.32 16.98
N PHE A 7 -25.69 32.69 16.64
CA PHE A 7 -25.29 31.40 17.20
C PHE A 7 -24.89 31.60 18.67
N SER A 8 -25.42 30.80 19.59
CA SER A 8 -25.07 30.93 21.00
C SER A 8 -23.63 30.45 21.24
N LEU A 9 -22.88 31.17 22.09
CA LEU A 9 -21.56 30.71 22.55
C LEU A 9 -21.64 29.31 23.17
N LEU A 10 -22.76 28.98 23.82
CA LEU A 10 -22.98 27.66 24.42
C LEU A 10 -23.17 26.56 23.36
N GLU A 11 -23.86 26.86 22.25
CA GLU A 11 -24.00 25.91 21.13
C GLU A 11 -22.66 25.59 20.49
N LEU A 12 -21.78 26.59 20.36
CA LEU A 12 -20.44 26.40 19.82
C LEU A 12 -19.58 25.51 20.72
N ILE A 13 -19.60 25.76 22.03
CA ILE A 13 -18.83 24.98 23.00
C ILE A 13 -19.32 23.53 23.06
N PHE A 14 -20.64 23.32 23.03
CA PHE A 14 -21.18 21.96 23.04
C PHE A 14 -20.82 21.20 21.76
N ALA A 15 -20.86 21.87 20.61
CA ALA A 15 -20.46 21.28 19.32
C ALA A 15 -18.99 20.82 19.31
N ILE A 16 -18.04 21.66 19.75
CA ILE A 16 -16.62 21.30 19.78
C ILE A 16 -16.33 20.14 20.75
N VAL A 17 -17.03 20.10 21.90
CA VAL A 17 -16.87 19.02 22.88
C VAL A 17 -17.35 17.70 22.29
N ILE A 18 -18.51 17.67 21.63
CA ILE A 18 -19.02 16.46 20.97
C ILE A 18 -18.04 15.98 19.89
N ILE A 19 -17.58 16.89 19.02
CA ILE A 19 -16.62 16.54 17.96
C ILE A 19 -15.31 16.00 18.56
N GLY A 20 -14.83 16.57 19.67
CA GLY A 20 -13.64 16.10 20.37
C GLY A 20 -13.77 14.65 20.85
N ILE A 21 -14.90 14.32 21.48
CA ILE A 21 -15.17 12.97 21.99
C ILE A 21 -15.22 11.95 20.84
N ILE A 22 -15.96 12.26 19.76
CA ILE A 22 -16.11 11.36 18.62
C ILE A 22 -14.78 11.21 17.85
N SER A 23 -14.04 12.30 17.68
CA SER A 23 -12.78 12.33 16.91
C SER A 23 -11.74 11.37 17.49
N THR A 24 -11.67 11.28 18.82
CA THR A 24 -10.69 10.42 19.53
C THR A 24 -10.83 8.95 19.15
N VAL A 25 -12.04 8.47 18.89
CA VAL A 25 -12.30 7.07 18.48
C VAL A 25 -12.38 6.90 16.98
N ALA A 26 -12.88 7.90 16.25
CA ALA A 26 -13.10 7.82 14.82
C ALA A 26 -11.79 7.92 14.02
N VAL A 27 -10.89 8.84 14.38
CA VAL A 27 -9.65 9.10 13.63
C VAL A 27 -8.71 7.89 13.65
N PRO A 28 -8.37 7.28 14.81
CA PRO A 28 -7.46 6.13 14.82
C PRO A 28 -8.05 4.92 14.08
N LYS A 29 -9.37 4.75 14.13
CA LYS A 29 -10.04 3.65 13.42
C LYS A 29 -10.01 3.86 11.90
N LEU A 30 -10.16 5.11 11.44
CA LEU A 30 -10.07 5.44 10.02
C LEU A 30 -8.66 5.22 9.49
N LEU A 31 -7.63 5.68 10.21
CA LEU A 31 -6.23 5.46 9.86
C LEU A 31 -5.95 3.96 9.73
N ASN A 32 -6.29 3.17 10.76
CA ASN A 32 -6.11 1.73 10.71
C ASN A 32 -6.80 1.04 9.53
N THR A 33 -8.00 1.52 9.17
CA THR A 33 -8.76 1.00 8.02
C THR A 33 -8.08 1.36 6.69
N LYS A 34 -7.49 2.56 6.60
CA LYS A 34 -6.70 3.00 5.43
C LYS A 34 -5.48 2.11 5.25
N ASP A 35 -4.67 1.91 6.29
CA ASP A 35 -3.46 1.09 6.18
C ASP A 35 -3.81 -0.37 5.86
N ASN A 36 -4.91 -0.90 6.43
CA ASN A 36 -5.38 -2.25 6.10
C ASN A 36 -5.78 -2.37 4.61
N ALA A 37 -6.39 -1.33 4.05
CA ALA A 37 -6.74 -1.31 2.64
C ALA A 37 -5.50 -1.22 1.75
N GLU A 38 -4.52 -0.40 2.13
CA GLU A 38 -3.24 -0.28 1.42
C GLU A 38 -2.46 -1.60 1.43
N ALA A 39 -2.35 -2.25 2.60
CA ALA A 39 -1.73 -3.57 2.71
C ALA A 39 -2.41 -4.62 1.80
N ALA A 40 -3.75 -4.61 1.73
CA ALA A 40 -4.50 -5.51 0.86
C ALA A 40 -4.31 -5.21 -0.64
N ILE A 41 -4.17 -3.93 -1.01
CA ILE A 41 -3.85 -3.52 -2.39
C ILE A 41 -2.47 -4.04 -2.77
N VAL A 42 -1.45 -3.78 -1.94
CA VAL A 42 -0.07 -4.25 -2.19
C VAL A 42 -0.02 -5.77 -2.32
N GLN A 43 -0.73 -6.51 -1.46
CA GLN A 43 -0.81 -7.97 -1.56
C GLN A 43 -1.43 -8.46 -2.87
N LYS A 44 -2.49 -7.79 -3.32
CA LYS A 44 -3.13 -8.08 -4.61
C LYS A 44 -2.21 -7.73 -5.79
N ASP A 45 -1.50 -6.62 -5.69
CA ASP A 45 -0.55 -6.18 -6.71
C ASP A 45 0.59 -7.19 -6.85
N ILE A 46 1.19 -7.66 -5.75
CA ILE A 46 2.22 -8.72 -5.77
C ILE A 46 1.69 -9.98 -6.45
N SER A 47 0.49 -10.44 -6.09
CA SER A 47 -0.11 -11.63 -6.71
C SER A 47 -0.32 -11.44 -8.22
N THR A 48 -0.73 -10.22 -8.61
CA THR A 48 -0.91 -9.85 -10.01
C THR A 48 0.44 -9.80 -10.74
N ILE A 49 1.46 -9.18 -10.14
CA ILE A 49 2.84 -9.12 -10.66
C ILE A 49 3.35 -10.53 -10.93
N VAL A 50 3.28 -11.42 -9.95
CA VAL A 50 3.73 -12.82 -10.10
C VAL A 50 3.03 -13.51 -11.27
N SER A 51 1.71 -13.34 -11.39
CA SER A 51 0.94 -13.98 -12.45
C SER A 51 1.22 -13.40 -13.84
N SER A 52 1.32 -12.08 -13.97
CA SER A 52 1.52 -11.37 -15.23
C SER A 52 2.94 -11.58 -15.76
N VAL A 53 3.94 -11.47 -14.89
CA VAL A 53 5.35 -11.74 -15.23
C VAL A 53 5.50 -13.18 -15.71
N ARG A 54 4.95 -14.16 -14.98
CA ARG A 54 5.00 -15.57 -15.39
C ARG A 54 4.33 -15.79 -16.74
N ALA A 55 3.13 -15.23 -16.95
CA ALA A 55 2.43 -15.36 -18.23
C ALA A 55 3.22 -14.74 -19.39
N TYR A 56 3.82 -13.56 -19.19
CA TYR A 56 4.65 -12.91 -20.20
C TYR A 56 5.91 -13.72 -20.51
N TYR A 57 6.56 -14.26 -19.46
CA TYR A 57 7.77 -15.05 -19.59
C TYR A 57 7.51 -16.36 -20.36
N MET A 58 6.37 -17.02 -20.13
CA MET A 58 5.98 -18.24 -20.86
C MET A 58 5.82 -18.02 -22.38
N VAL A 59 5.45 -16.81 -22.81
CA VAL A 59 5.22 -16.49 -24.24
C VAL A 59 6.48 -15.98 -24.90
N ASN A 60 7.26 -15.14 -24.22
CA ASN A 60 8.37 -14.41 -24.82
C ASN A 60 9.76 -15.00 -24.48
N ASP A 61 9.86 -15.91 -23.51
CA ASP A 61 11.11 -16.51 -22.96
C ASP A 61 12.17 -15.49 -22.49
N LYS A 62 11.81 -14.20 -22.48
CA LYS A 62 12.62 -13.09 -22.00
C LYS A 62 11.72 -12.00 -21.43
N LEU A 63 12.27 -11.25 -20.50
CA LEU A 63 11.66 -10.04 -19.96
C LEU A 63 12.79 -9.05 -19.74
N ASP A 64 12.77 -7.98 -20.54
CA ASP A 64 13.82 -6.97 -20.54
C ASP A 64 13.49 -5.86 -19.51
N ASN A 65 12.21 -5.48 -19.36
CA ASN A 65 11.73 -4.57 -18.33
C ASN A 65 10.41 -5.06 -17.70
N PHE A 66 10.17 -4.71 -16.42
CA PHE A 66 8.89 -4.99 -15.76
C PHE A 66 7.70 -4.35 -16.49
N GLU A 67 7.91 -3.18 -17.08
CA GLU A 67 6.89 -2.43 -17.84
C GLU A 67 6.39 -3.16 -19.08
N ASP A 68 7.18 -4.07 -19.65
CA ASP A 68 6.78 -4.85 -20.84
C ASP A 68 5.71 -5.90 -20.49
N ALA A 69 5.69 -6.35 -19.23
CA ALA A 69 4.80 -7.40 -18.75
C ALA A 69 3.57 -6.86 -18.00
N LEU A 70 3.68 -5.69 -17.35
CA LEU A 70 2.60 -5.09 -16.58
C LEU A 70 2.79 -3.59 -16.32
N THR A 71 1.71 -2.91 -15.96
CA THR A 71 1.73 -1.50 -15.53
C THR A 71 1.27 -1.41 -14.07
N LEU A 72 2.13 -0.91 -13.18
CA LEU A 72 1.78 -0.60 -11.79
C LEU A 72 1.44 0.88 -11.64
N ASN A 73 0.76 1.23 -10.55
CA ASN A 73 0.50 2.61 -10.22
C ASN A 73 1.80 3.28 -9.71
N PRO A 74 2.31 4.33 -10.40
CA PRO A 74 3.58 4.97 -10.07
C PRO A 74 3.54 5.77 -8.76
N ASN A 75 2.36 6.02 -8.19
CA ASN A 75 2.24 6.67 -6.87
C ASN A 75 2.40 5.67 -5.71
N THR A 76 2.41 4.37 -6.00
CA THR A 76 2.48 3.29 -5.01
C THR A 76 3.71 2.41 -5.19
N TRP A 77 4.16 2.23 -6.43
CA TRP A 77 5.31 1.38 -6.76
C TRP A 77 6.34 2.20 -7.52
N GLU A 78 7.59 2.13 -7.09
CA GLU A 78 8.74 2.61 -7.86
C GLU A 78 9.27 1.45 -8.71
N ILE A 79 9.40 1.67 -10.02
CA ILE A 79 9.94 0.67 -10.95
C ILE A 79 11.27 1.18 -11.49
N ASP A 80 12.33 0.42 -11.25
CA ASP A 80 13.65 0.63 -11.85
C ASP A 80 14.05 -0.60 -12.67
N GLY A 81 13.69 -0.58 -13.96
CA GLY A 81 13.98 -1.64 -14.93
C GLY A 81 13.38 -3.00 -14.55
N THR A 82 14.16 -3.82 -13.84
CA THR A 82 13.82 -5.18 -13.40
C THR A 82 13.55 -5.29 -11.90
N THR A 83 13.40 -4.17 -11.19
CA THR A 83 13.01 -4.14 -9.78
C THR A 83 11.77 -3.28 -9.60
N ALA A 84 10.77 -3.79 -8.88
CA ALA A 84 9.61 -3.04 -8.43
C ALA A 84 9.63 -2.96 -6.90
N THR A 85 9.64 -1.75 -6.35
CA THR A 85 9.74 -1.49 -4.91
C THR A 85 8.49 -0.77 -4.42
N TYR A 86 7.98 -1.24 -3.28
CA TYR A 86 6.96 -0.56 -2.50
C TYR A 86 7.61 0.00 -1.23
N GLU A 87 7.46 1.31 -1.05
CA GLU A 87 7.94 2.03 0.13
C GLU A 87 6.77 2.37 1.07
N ASP A 88 7.03 2.26 2.37
CA ASP A 88 6.13 2.68 3.44
C ASP A 88 6.89 3.65 4.35
N ASP A 89 6.37 4.88 4.52
CA ASP A 89 7.02 5.98 5.25
C ASP A 89 8.52 6.17 4.88
N ASP A 90 8.81 6.34 3.58
CA ASP A 90 10.15 6.52 3.00
C ASP A 90 11.13 5.35 3.26
N THR A 91 10.62 4.18 3.63
CA THR A 91 11.40 2.95 3.85
C THR A 91 10.91 1.83 2.93
N SER A 92 11.83 1.23 2.16
CA SER A 92 11.53 0.09 1.30
C SER A 92 11.02 -1.11 2.10
N CYS A 93 9.76 -1.47 1.89
CA CYS A 93 9.08 -2.58 2.57
C CYS A 93 9.04 -3.85 1.72
N VAL A 94 8.65 -3.74 0.44
CA VAL A 94 8.58 -4.88 -0.49
C VAL A 94 9.40 -4.58 -1.72
N SER A 95 10.30 -5.49 -2.10
CA SER A 95 11.05 -5.40 -3.36
C SER A 95 10.83 -6.67 -4.16
N VAL A 96 10.43 -6.52 -5.42
CA VAL A 96 10.25 -7.62 -6.37
C VAL A 96 11.33 -7.49 -7.43
N ASN A 97 12.23 -8.47 -7.50
CA ASN A 97 13.34 -8.51 -8.44
C ASN A 97 13.28 -9.77 -9.33
N ILE A 98 13.76 -9.67 -10.56
CA ILE A 98 13.83 -10.77 -11.50
C ILE A 98 15.30 -11.18 -11.67
N GLU A 99 15.65 -12.38 -11.25
CA GLU A 99 16.99 -12.95 -11.43
C GLU A 99 16.92 -14.38 -11.94
N ASN A 100 17.69 -14.70 -12.99
CA ASN A 100 17.91 -16.08 -13.44
C ASN A 100 16.64 -16.93 -13.63
N LYS A 101 15.61 -16.37 -14.31
CA LYS A 101 14.29 -17.00 -14.52
C LYS A 101 13.49 -17.23 -13.23
N LYS A 102 13.79 -16.49 -12.17
CA LYS A 102 13.07 -16.51 -10.91
C LYS A 102 12.64 -15.10 -10.55
N LEU A 103 11.44 -15.00 -10.00
CA LEU A 103 10.89 -13.78 -9.43
C LEU A 103 11.07 -13.85 -7.91
N ASN A 104 11.94 -13.01 -7.40
CA ASN A 104 12.26 -12.90 -5.98
C ASN A 104 11.40 -11.78 -5.38
N VAL A 105 10.46 -12.14 -4.50
CA VAL A 105 9.75 -11.19 -3.65
C VAL A 105 10.47 -11.14 -2.31
N ILE A 106 11.03 -9.99 -1.97
CA ILE A 106 11.80 -9.73 -0.74
C ILE A 106 11.00 -8.76 0.12
N LEU A 107 10.79 -9.13 1.38
CA LEU A 107 10.22 -8.27 2.40
C LEU A 107 11.34 -7.80 3.31
N ASN A 108 11.41 -6.49 3.55
CA ASN A 108 12.30 -5.90 4.53
C ASN A 108 11.50 -5.53 5.78
N ASP A 109 11.97 -5.99 6.94
CA ASP A 109 11.34 -5.75 8.24
C ASP A 109 12.14 -4.76 9.11
N GLU A 110 13.22 -4.18 8.57
CA GLU A 110 14.01 -3.18 9.29
C GLU A 110 13.41 -1.78 9.07
N ASN A 111 12.78 -1.24 10.11
CA ASN A 111 12.10 0.08 10.13
C ASN A 111 10.86 0.17 9.22
N SER A 112 10.10 -0.92 9.16
CA SER A 112 8.84 -1.06 8.45
C SER A 112 7.76 -0.13 9.03
N GLY A 113 7.15 0.69 8.17
CA GLY A 113 6.00 1.52 8.55
C GLY A 113 4.75 0.70 8.92
N SER A 114 3.68 1.39 9.31
CA SER A 114 2.45 0.74 9.81
C SER A 114 1.73 -0.13 8.77
N VAL A 115 1.93 0.11 7.48
CA VAL A 115 1.37 -0.70 6.39
C VAL A 115 2.21 -1.96 6.21
N CYS A 116 3.53 -1.85 6.29
CA CYS A 116 4.45 -2.97 6.12
C CYS A 116 4.26 -4.05 7.20
N GLU A 117 4.09 -3.64 8.46
CA GLU A 117 3.76 -4.57 9.56
C GLU A 117 2.46 -5.34 9.27
N LYS A 118 1.45 -4.67 8.69
CA LYS A 118 0.16 -5.28 8.33
C LYS A 118 0.30 -6.24 7.15
N ILE A 119 1.18 -5.96 6.19
CA ILE A 119 1.49 -6.85 5.07
C ILE A 119 2.11 -8.15 5.59
N ILE A 120 3.09 -8.06 6.49
CA ILE A 120 3.76 -9.22 7.11
C ILE A 120 2.75 -10.02 7.95
N ALA A 121 1.94 -9.34 8.77
CA ALA A 121 0.90 -9.98 9.58
C ALA A 121 -0.19 -10.67 8.73
N SER A 122 -0.41 -10.21 7.50
CA SER A 122 -1.36 -10.80 6.54
C SER A 122 -0.82 -12.06 5.85
N GLY A 123 0.40 -12.50 6.18
CA GLY A 123 0.99 -13.76 5.73
C GLY A 123 1.79 -13.68 4.43
N LEU A 124 2.11 -12.47 3.95
CA LEU A 124 3.13 -12.31 2.91
C LEU A 124 4.50 -12.63 3.51
N SER A 125 5.25 -13.50 2.85
CA SER A 125 6.62 -13.87 3.23
C SER A 125 7.51 -13.83 1.99
N SER A 126 8.79 -13.51 2.19
CA SER A 126 9.77 -13.49 1.10
C SER A 126 9.75 -14.82 0.37
N SER A 127 9.39 -14.79 -0.91
CA SER A 127 9.09 -15.99 -1.71
C SER A 127 9.76 -15.88 -3.06
N ILE A 128 10.33 -17.00 -3.49
CA ILE A 128 10.95 -17.14 -4.80
C ILE A 128 9.98 -17.93 -5.68
N TYR A 129 9.58 -17.34 -6.80
CA TYR A 129 8.69 -17.97 -7.76
C TYR A 129 9.45 -18.32 -9.03
N ASP A 130 9.29 -19.54 -9.53
CA ASP A 130 9.80 -19.92 -10.85
C ASP A 130 8.90 -19.30 -11.94
N LEU A 131 9.56 -18.79 -12.99
CA LEU A 131 8.96 -18.14 -14.16
C LEU A 131 8.86 -19.09 -15.36
#